data_AF-A0A6J2X7A0-F1
#
_entry.id   AF-A0A6J2X7A0-F1
#
_cell.length_a   1.000
_cell.length_b   1.000
_cell.length_c   1.000
_cell.angle_alpha   90.00
_cell.angle_beta   90.00
_cell.angle_gamma   90.00
#
_symmetry.space_group_name_H-M   'P 1'
#
loop_
_entity.id
_entity.type
_entity.pdbx_description
1 polymer ?
#
loop_
_entity_poly.entity_id
_entity_poly.type
_entity_poly.pdbx_seq_one_letter_code
_entity_poly.pdbx_strand_id
1 'polypeptide(L)'
;MNQNSSAKHRKRPKSENQAQDNVGSGKIPQHLKQSIAKNLFCVLGNLFGLQSSENADVGPQRPIPQTQSAPPPTQFPQTEVIIIPNKPRKSIFLAYVFWLFGGVFGLHLFYLERDAHAFLTWSTLGGYGLGWLADITKIPRYVRDCNNDPKFLQDLIEKMRRNRKPPFSTSRFISALMVGYLWGQLVMLAIPEDEVYGINLNTYLHWFIPLAVALGVWIVGNIGREQGSPKVTIITSYLSYFSRWYFFDENIWLTIVMFTAAFTFDTYSKEWRRQPKKKKPLTKRLGVLVFCGILYIGLWSSYLYFNGKITDSNGDEIPIHEALHHFFTSPWWTDLKQSLYETYQYAQVHGWYEIWKQIIELSDPQGEQNSYKVLGVSPTASQQEITARWRALSREHHPDKVKDPEKQRDAQERFMQIQQAYEILSKIKNKRRRKNNKSVN
;
A
#
# COMPACT_ATOMS: atom_id res chain seq x y z
N MET A 1 1.30 -41.05 101.20
CA MET A 1 2.60 -41.68 100.89
C MET A 1 3.15 -41.02 99.63
N ASN A 2 4.33 -40.38 99.75
CA ASN A 2 5.43 -40.25 98.77
C ASN A 2 5.09 -40.18 97.27
N GLN A 3 5.54 -39.25 96.43
CA GLN A 3 6.58 -38.19 96.42
C GLN A 3 6.13 -37.20 95.30
N ASN A 4 6.16 -35.87 95.50
CA ASN A 4 7.25 -34.95 95.11
C ASN A 4 7.87 -35.20 93.72
N SER A 5 8.12 -34.22 92.85
CA SER A 5 7.97 -32.77 92.90
C SER A 5 8.44 -32.16 91.58
N SER A 6 7.91 -30.97 91.26
CA SER A 6 8.48 -29.88 90.45
C SER A 6 8.59 -30.05 88.93
N ALA A 7 7.83 -29.32 88.11
CA ALA A 7 7.80 -27.86 87.89
C ALA A 7 9.02 -27.32 87.12
N LYS A 8 8.82 -26.90 85.85
CA LYS A 8 8.86 -25.47 85.47
C LYS A 8 8.60 -25.23 83.97
N HIS A 9 7.70 -24.28 83.75
CA HIS A 9 7.59 -23.30 82.66
C HIS A 9 8.48 -23.42 81.40
N ARG A 10 7.82 -23.41 80.23
CA ARG A 10 8.10 -22.36 79.22
C ARG A 10 6.92 -22.15 78.26
N LYS A 11 6.50 -20.90 78.14
CA LYS A 11 5.50 -20.40 77.18
C LYS A 11 5.99 -20.64 75.74
N ARG A 12 5.07 -21.13 74.89
CA ARG A 12 5.24 -21.27 73.43
C ARG A 12 5.37 -19.91 72.74
N PRO A 13 6.18 -19.81 71.69
CA PRO A 13 5.83 -19.04 70.51
C PRO A 13 5.55 -19.95 69.30
N LYS A 14 4.54 -19.50 68.54
CA LYS A 14 4.10 -19.84 67.18
C LYS A 14 5.30 -20.00 66.22
N SER A 15 5.46 -21.16 65.59
CA SER A 15 4.92 -21.57 64.27
C SER A 15 5.83 -21.17 63.10
N GLU A 16 6.28 -22.23 62.41
CA GLU A 16 6.46 -22.35 60.95
C GLU A 16 7.66 -21.68 60.25
N ASN A 17 8.56 -22.58 59.84
CA ASN A 17 9.19 -22.67 58.52
C ASN A 17 10.13 -21.54 58.08
N GLN A 18 11.39 -21.66 58.49
CA GLN A 18 12.53 -21.28 57.66
C GLN A 18 13.13 -22.55 57.05
N ALA A 19 12.86 -22.78 55.77
CA ALA A 19 13.60 -23.70 54.92
C ALA A 19 13.98 -22.95 53.63
N GLN A 20 15.22 -22.46 53.64
CA GLN A 20 16.15 -22.32 52.51
C GLN A 20 15.72 -21.50 51.28
N ASP A 21 16.38 -20.35 51.19
CA ASP A 21 16.50 -19.44 50.06
C ASP A 21 17.15 -20.10 48.82
N ASN A 22 16.51 -19.93 47.66
CA ASN A 22 17.08 -19.51 46.36
C ASN A 22 16.25 -20.03 45.18
N VAL A 23 15.36 -19.22 44.63
CA VAL A 23 14.97 -19.33 43.22
C VAL A 23 14.91 -17.92 42.60
N GLY A 24 15.75 -17.73 41.60
CA GLY A 24 16.10 -16.44 41.02
C GLY A 24 14.95 -15.67 40.38
N SER A 25 14.88 -14.39 40.75
CA SER A 25 14.35 -13.33 39.90
C SER A 25 15.09 -13.37 38.55
N GLY A 26 14.38 -13.73 37.48
CA GLY A 26 14.88 -13.75 36.10
C GLY A 26 15.18 -12.35 35.58
N LYS A 27 16.21 -11.70 36.11
CA LYS A 27 16.81 -10.51 35.50
C LYS A 27 17.79 -10.98 34.43
N ILE A 28 17.44 -10.71 33.17
CA ILE A 28 18.35 -10.87 32.03
C ILE A 28 19.64 -10.07 32.34
N PRO A 29 20.82 -10.72 32.39
CA PRO A 29 22.05 -10.06 32.79
C PRO A 29 22.44 -8.99 31.77
N GLN A 30 23.01 -7.87 32.25
CA GLN A 30 23.27 -6.68 31.42
C GLN A 30 24.13 -6.98 30.18
N HIS A 31 25.04 -7.95 30.25
CA HIS A 31 25.84 -8.38 29.11
C HIS A 31 24.97 -9.02 28.00
N LEU A 32 23.88 -9.71 28.36
CA LEU A 32 22.94 -10.32 27.43
C LEU A 32 22.02 -9.26 26.81
N LYS A 33 21.63 -8.22 27.56
CA LYS A 33 20.91 -7.05 27.02
C LYS A 33 21.77 -6.26 26.03
N GLN A 34 23.06 -6.10 26.31
CA GLN A 34 24.01 -5.48 25.37
C GLN A 34 24.29 -6.37 24.16
N SER A 35 24.33 -7.69 24.32
CA SER A 35 24.50 -8.63 23.20
C SER A 35 23.25 -8.66 22.29
N ILE A 36 22.05 -8.66 22.88
CA ILE A 36 20.79 -8.57 22.14
C ILE A 36 20.66 -7.20 21.45
N ALA A 37 21.03 -6.09 22.12
CA ALA A 37 21.03 -4.77 21.50
C ALA A 37 22.06 -4.66 20.37
N LYS A 38 23.27 -5.21 20.53
CA LYS A 38 24.30 -5.25 19.47
C LYS A 38 23.89 -6.14 18.30
N ASN A 39 23.25 -7.28 18.55
CA ASN A 39 22.76 -8.17 17.51
C ASN A 39 21.56 -7.57 16.77
N LEU A 40 20.63 -6.90 17.48
CA LEU A 40 19.51 -6.18 16.87
C LEU A 40 20.01 -4.99 16.03
N PHE A 41 21.03 -4.27 16.51
CA PHE A 41 21.68 -3.18 15.78
C PHE A 41 22.47 -3.66 14.56
N CYS A 42 23.09 -4.85 14.64
CA CYS A 42 23.81 -5.49 13.53
C CYS A 42 22.84 -6.04 12.45
N VAL A 43 21.72 -6.64 12.87
CA VAL A 43 20.66 -7.12 11.97
C VAL A 43 19.98 -5.94 11.26
N LEU A 44 19.66 -4.86 11.98
CA LEU A 44 19.13 -3.62 11.39
C LEU A 44 20.18 -2.91 10.52
N GLY A 45 21.45 -2.88 10.92
CA GLY A 45 22.55 -2.31 10.15
C GLY A 45 22.78 -3.02 8.80
N ASN A 46 22.67 -4.36 8.77
CA ASN A 46 22.80 -5.16 7.56
C ASN A 46 21.55 -5.13 6.66
N LEU A 47 20.35 -4.95 7.22
CA LEU A 47 19.13 -4.72 6.45
C LEU A 47 19.14 -3.37 5.73
N PHE A 48 19.65 -2.32 6.41
CA PHE A 48 19.63 -0.94 5.91
C PHE A 48 20.95 -0.45 5.30
N GLY A 49 22.04 -1.23 5.37
CA GLY A 49 23.33 -0.87 4.77
C GLY A 49 24.04 0.28 5.47
N LEU A 50 23.90 0.38 6.79
CA LEU A 50 24.62 1.35 7.62
C LEU A 50 25.92 0.71 8.10
N GLN A 51 27.00 0.86 7.34
CA GLN A 51 28.35 0.55 7.79
C GLN A 51 29.06 1.86 8.12
N SER A 52 29.32 2.08 9.42
CA SER A 52 30.11 3.21 9.90
C SER A 52 31.56 3.01 9.46
N SER A 53 32.11 3.98 8.72
CA SER A 53 33.54 4.09 8.44
C SER A 53 34.19 4.81 9.62
N GLU A 54 34.55 4.05 10.64
CA GLU A 54 35.36 4.53 11.76
C GLU A 54 36.66 3.75 11.71
N ASN A 55 37.72 4.41 11.23
CA ASN A 55 39.14 4.18 11.51
C ASN A 55 39.96 5.03 10.51
N ALA A 56 40.36 6.23 10.94
CA ALA A 56 41.46 6.94 10.35
C ALA A 56 42.41 7.33 11.48
N ASP A 57 43.49 6.55 11.59
CA ASP A 57 44.60 6.75 12.50
C ASP A 57 45.23 8.14 12.32
N VAL A 58 45.54 8.76 13.46
CA VAL A 58 46.32 9.99 13.56
C VAL A 58 47.80 9.62 13.56
N GLY A 59 48.50 9.95 12.47
CA GLY A 59 49.97 9.91 12.37
C GLY A 59 50.55 11.33 12.22
N PRO A 60 51.82 11.57 12.63
CA PRO A 60 52.30 12.89 13.04
C PRO A 60 52.58 13.86 11.88
N GLN A 61 52.44 15.16 12.18
CA GLN A 61 52.68 16.30 11.30
C GLN A 61 54.09 16.30 10.70
N ARG A 62 54.20 16.52 9.39
CA ARG A 62 55.46 16.89 8.71
C ARG A 62 55.52 18.41 8.47
N PRO A 63 56.72 19.01 8.46
CA PRO A 63 56.88 20.46 8.44
C PRO A 63 56.64 21.07 7.05
N ILE A 64 56.24 22.34 7.07
CA ILE A 64 55.88 23.20 5.93
C ILE A 64 57.14 23.55 5.11
N PRO A 65 57.14 23.40 3.77
CA PRO A 65 58.05 24.13 2.90
C PRO A 65 57.41 25.37 2.27
N GLN A 66 58.27 26.35 2.02
CA GLN A 66 58.01 27.73 1.65
C GLN A 66 57.37 27.94 0.26
N THR A 67 56.75 29.11 0.14
CA THR A 67 56.14 29.76 -1.03
C THR A 67 56.82 29.47 -2.37
N GLN A 68 56.08 28.87 -3.30
CA GLN A 68 56.36 28.90 -4.74
C GLN A 68 55.09 29.33 -5.50
N SER A 69 55.30 30.19 -6.48
CA SER A 69 54.33 30.84 -7.37
C SER A 69 53.30 29.89 -7.98
N ALA A 70 52.07 30.40 -8.15
CA ALA A 70 50.91 29.66 -8.67
C ALA A 70 51.18 29.01 -10.05
N PRO A 71 50.83 27.73 -10.25
CA PRO A 71 50.88 27.10 -11.56
C PRO A 71 49.68 27.54 -12.43
N PRO A 72 49.81 27.53 -13.78
CA PRO A 72 48.70 27.81 -14.69
C PRO A 72 47.57 26.78 -14.49
N PRO A 73 46.32 27.08 -14.89
CA PRO A 73 45.16 26.25 -14.56
C PRO A 73 45.37 24.84 -15.10
N THR A 74 45.60 23.91 -14.17
CA THR A 74 45.66 22.47 -14.42
C THR A 74 44.39 22.06 -15.17
N GLN A 75 44.53 21.63 -16.41
CA GLN A 75 43.48 20.88 -17.09
C GLN A 75 43.24 19.62 -16.25
N PHE A 76 42.15 19.62 -15.49
CA PHE A 76 41.75 18.48 -14.69
C PHE A 76 41.51 17.27 -15.61
N PRO A 77 41.88 16.05 -15.16
CA PRO A 77 41.68 14.85 -15.97
C PRO A 77 40.21 14.78 -16.39
N GLN A 78 39.98 14.65 -17.68
CA GLN A 78 38.66 14.34 -18.21
C GLN A 78 38.13 13.18 -17.38
N THR A 79 37.03 13.40 -16.66
CA THR A 79 36.37 12.33 -15.93
C THR A 79 35.99 11.30 -16.99
N GLU A 80 36.77 10.22 -17.11
CA GLU A 80 36.37 9.05 -17.86
C GLU A 80 34.99 8.69 -17.33
N VAL A 81 33.98 8.97 -18.14
CA VAL A 81 32.65 8.48 -17.94
C VAL A 81 32.83 6.98 -17.95
N ILE A 82 32.85 6.35 -16.77
CA ILE A 82 32.92 4.90 -16.65
C ILE A 82 31.68 4.38 -17.37
N ILE A 83 31.84 4.02 -18.65
CA ILE A 83 30.82 3.36 -19.45
C ILE A 83 30.75 1.95 -18.88
N ILE A 84 29.86 1.75 -17.91
CA ILE A 84 29.57 0.42 -17.39
C ILE A 84 29.04 -0.41 -18.57
N PRO A 85 29.68 -1.54 -18.92
CA PRO A 85 29.32 -2.29 -20.11
C PRO A 85 27.89 -2.83 -20.02
N ASN A 86 27.15 -2.60 -21.11
CA ASN A 86 25.95 -3.30 -21.58
C ASN A 86 24.88 -3.71 -20.54
N LYS A 87 24.24 -2.73 -19.90
CA LYS A 87 22.93 -2.93 -19.26
C LYS A 87 21.81 -2.58 -20.24
N PRO A 88 20.73 -3.40 -20.37
CA PRO A 88 19.57 -3.02 -21.16
C PRO A 88 18.96 -1.73 -20.59
N ARG A 89 18.87 -0.70 -21.44
CA ARG A 89 18.30 0.59 -21.08
C ARG A 89 16.81 0.43 -20.76
N LYS A 90 16.35 1.13 -19.73
CA LYS A 90 14.94 1.20 -19.37
C LYS A 90 14.19 2.05 -20.39
N SER A 91 13.03 1.58 -20.82
CA SER A 91 12.19 2.25 -21.82
C SER A 91 11.22 3.22 -21.16
N ILE A 92 11.07 4.39 -21.78
CA ILE A 92 10.06 5.38 -21.37
C ILE A 92 8.65 4.83 -21.62
N PHE A 93 8.43 4.18 -22.75
CA PHE A 93 7.14 3.59 -23.11
C PHE A 93 6.70 2.57 -22.05
N LEU A 94 7.60 1.65 -21.67
CA LEU A 94 7.28 0.62 -20.68
C LEU A 94 7.03 1.24 -19.29
N ALA A 95 7.71 2.33 -18.94
CA ALA A 95 7.43 3.06 -17.71
C ALA A 95 6.02 3.66 -17.71
N TYR A 96 5.52 4.18 -18.85
CA TYR A 96 4.13 4.65 -18.97
C TYR A 96 3.10 3.52 -18.95
N VAL A 97 3.39 2.37 -19.55
CA VAL A 97 2.52 1.18 -19.45
C VAL A 97 2.36 0.75 -17.99
N PHE A 98 3.47 0.64 -17.25
CA PHE A 98 3.41 0.33 -15.82
C PHE A 98 2.72 1.42 -15.00
N TRP A 99 2.82 2.68 -15.41
CA TRP A 99 2.12 3.79 -14.77
C TRP A 99 0.59 3.73 -15.01
N LEU A 100 0.15 3.33 -16.20
CA LEU A 100 -1.26 3.22 -16.53
C LEU A 100 -1.95 2.07 -15.76
N PHE A 101 -1.34 0.88 -15.76
CA PHE A 101 -1.96 -0.32 -15.16
C PHE A 101 -1.60 -0.54 -13.69
N GLY A 102 -0.50 0.02 -13.21
CA GLY A 102 0.00 -0.20 -11.85
C GLY A 102 0.58 1.06 -11.19
N GLY A 103 0.31 2.25 -11.72
CA GLY A 103 0.93 3.49 -11.25
C GLY A 103 0.49 3.90 -9.86
N VAL A 104 -0.78 3.67 -9.50
CA VAL A 104 -1.30 3.93 -8.14
C VAL A 104 -0.55 3.11 -7.09
N PHE A 105 -0.09 1.92 -7.45
CA PHE A 105 0.71 1.04 -6.60
C PHE A 105 2.23 1.23 -6.76
N GLY A 106 2.67 2.18 -7.60
CA GLY A 106 4.10 2.50 -7.78
C GLY A 106 4.88 1.52 -8.67
N LEU A 107 4.22 0.75 -9.53
CA LEU A 107 4.88 -0.26 -10.38
C LEU A 107 5.93 0.34 -11.33
N HIS A 108 5.64 1.51 -11.92
CA HIS A 108 6.58 2.25 -12.77
C HIS A 108 7.82 2.70 -12.00
N LEU A 109 7.68 3.07 -10.73
CA LEU A 109 8.80 3.48 -9.87
C LEU A 109 9.66 2.28 -9.47
N PHE A 110 9.03 1.12 -9.24
CA PHE A 110 9.74 -0.13 -9.01
C PHE A 110 10.54 -0.57 -10.25
N TYR A 111 9.95 -0.46 -11.45
CA TYR A 111 10.66 -0.71 -12.72
C TYR A 111 11.91 0.19 -12.88
N LEU A 112 11.81 1.44 -12.42
CA LEU A 112 12.88 2.46 -12.46
C LEU A 112 13.88 2.39 -11.30
N GLU A 113 13.84 1.33 -10.48
CA GLU A 113 14.78 1.10 -9.37
C GLU A 113 14.65 2.12 -8.22
N ARG A 114 13.44 2.66 -8.02
CA ARG A 114 13.10 3.63 -6.99
C ARG A 114 12.20 3.03 -5.91
N ASP A 115 12.66 1.96 -5.28
CA ASP A 115 11.88 1.13 -4.35
C ASP A 115 11.23 1.92 -3.20
N ALA A 116 11.98 2.83 -2.57
CA ALA A 116 11.43 3.70 -1.51
C ALA A 116 10.31 4.60 -2.02
N HIS A 117 10.42 5.11 -3.25
CA HIS A 117 9.36 5.92 -3.85
C HIS A 117 8.15 5.06 -4.19
N ALA A 118 8.36 3.85 -4.72
CA ALA A 118 7.29 2.90 -5.00
C ALA A 118 6.52 2.51 -3.73
N PHE A 119 7.22 2.21 -2.63
CA PHE A 119 6.60 1.92 -1.34
C PHE A 119 5.77 3.11 -0.84
N LEU A 120 6.31 4.32 -0.93
CA LEU A 120 5.57 5.52 -0.53
C LEU A 120 4.31 5.71 -1.37
N THR A 121 4.41 5.59 -2.70
CA THR A 121 3.26 5.67 -3.61
C THR A 121 2.21 4.62 -3.25
N TRP A 122 2.60 3.37 -2.98
CA TRP A 122 1.69 2.32 -2.55
C TRP A 122 1.03 2.64 -1.20
N SER A 123 1.82 3.01 -0.18
CA SER A 123 1.35 3.33 1.18
C SER A 123 0.48 4.60 1.26
N THR A 124 0.45 5.42 0.20
CA THR A 124 -0.30 6.69 0.14
C THR A 124 -1.34 6.69 -0.98
N LEU A 125 -1.63 5.53 -1.58
CA LEU A 125 -2.58 5.37 -2.70
C LEU A 125 -2.31 6.36 -3.84
N GLY A 126 -1.09 6.34 -4.38
CA GLY A 126 -0.68 7.25 -5.45
C GLY A 126 -0.33 8.66 -4.96
N GLY A 127 -0.01 8.85 -3.67
CA GLY A 127 0.18 10.18 -3.08
C GLY A 127 -1.12 10.98 -3.08
N TYR A 128 -2.20 10.37 -2.59
CA TYR A 128 -3.56 10.92 -2.60
C TYR A 128 -4.03 11.28 -4.01
N GLY A 129 -3.66 10.47 -5.00
CA GLY A 129 -3.93 10.69 -6.43
C GLY A 129 -3.07 11.77 -7.10
N LEU A 130 -2.67 12.82 -6.39
CA LEU A 130 -1.86 13.92 -6.93
C LEU A 130 -0.44 13.47 -7.30
N GLY A 131 0.16 12.57 -6.51
CA GLY A 131 1.48 12.02 -6.79
C GLY A 131 1.52 11.23 -8.11
N TRP A 132 0.51 10.39 -8.32
CA TRP A 132 0.32 9.60 -9.55
C TRP A 132 0.12 10.48 -10.79
N LEU A 133 -0.68 11.55 -10.70
CA LEU A 133 -0.83 12.53 -11.78
C LEU A 133 0.46 13.30 -12.05
N ALA A 134 1.15 13.74 -10.99
CA ALA A 134 2.41 14.47 -11.11
C ALA A 134 3.53 13.62 -11.71
N ASP A 135 3.44 12.29 -11.66
CA ASP A 135 4.42 11.40 -12.25
C ASP A 135 4.38 11.38 -13.79
N ILE A 136 3.25 11.73 -14.43
CA ILE A 136 3.14 11.84 -15.90
C ILE A 136 4.26 12.71 -16.47
N THR A 137 4.53 13.85 -15.84
CA THR A 137 5.55 14.82 -16.28
C THR A 137 6.96 14.45 -15.80
N LYS A 138 7.08 13.61 -14.77
CA LYS A 138 8.35 13.27 -14.13
C LYS A 138 8.97 11.97 -14.65
N ILE A 139 8.19 11.04 -15.18
CA ILE A 139 8.65 9.75 -15.73
C ILE A 139 9.83 9.89 -16.71
N PRO A 140 9.83 10.83 -17.70
CA PRO A 140 10.95 10.97 -18.61
C PRO A 140 12.27 11.30 -17.89
N ARG A 141 12.20 12.17 -16.87
CA ARG A 141 13.35 12.51 -16.03
C ARG A 141 13.82 11.30 -15.21
N TYR A 142 12.90 10.50 -14.70
CA TYR A 142 13.24 9.31 -13.91
C TYR A 142 13.91 8.23 -14.77
N VAL A 143 13.49 8.05 -16.02
CA VAL A 143 14.10 7.13 -16.97
C VAL A 143 15.52 7.58 -17.31
N ARG A 144 15.73 8.87 -17.57
CA ARG A 144 17.07 9.44 -17.81
C ARG A 144 18.01 9.24 -16.60
N ASP A 145 17.50 9.45 -15.39
CA ASP A 145 18.26 9.20 -14.15
C ASP A 145 18.64 7.73 -13.97
N CYS A 146 17.71 6.80 -14.22
CA CYS A 146 17.94 5.36 -14.11
C CYS A 146 18.94 4.85 -15.16
N ASN A 147 18.88 5.40 -16.37
CA ASN A 147 19.75 5.06 -17.49
C ASN A 147 21.11 5.78 -17.46
N ASN A 148 21.35 6.67 -16.47
CA ASN A 148 22.56 7.50 -16.39
C ASN A 148 22.84 8.26 -17.70
N ASP A 149 21.80 8.90 -18.27
CA ASP A 149 21.91 9.69 -19.49
C ASP A 149 22.97 10.80 -19.36
N PRO A 150 23.98 10.90 -20.26
CA PRO A 150 25.05 11.89 -20.17
C PRO A 150 24.54 13.34 -20.02
N LYS A 151 23.49 13.71 -20.77
CA LYS A 151 22.93 15.07 -20.71
C LYS A 151 22.33 15.37 -19.33
N PHE A 152 21.60 14.42 -18.77
CA PHE A 152 21.04 14.53 -17.43
C PHE A 152 22.13 14.63 -16.34
N LEU A 153 23.22 13.86 -16.50
CA LEU A 153 24.33 13.89 -15.55
C LEU A 153 25.07 15.23 -15.62
N GLN A 154 25.28 15.80 -16.81
CA GLN A 154 25.88 17.13 -16.97
C GLN A 154 25.05 18.20 -16.26
N ASP A 155 23.73 18.23 -16.49
CA ASP A 155 22.81 19.16 -15.81
C ASP A 155 22.84 18.99 -14.29
N LEU A 156 22.96 17.75 -13.81
CA LEU A 156 23.02 17.43 -12.38
C LEU A 156 24.35 17.91 -11.77
N ILE A 157 25.47 17.69 -12.46
CA ILE A 157 26.80 18.13 -12.03
C ILE A 157 26.83 19.65 -11.96
N GLU A 158 26.29 20.35 -12.95
CA GLU A 158 26.19 21.81 -12.94
C GLU A 158 25.38 22.33 -11.73
N LYS A 159 24.25 21.68 -11.42
CA LYS A 159 23.45 22.01 -10.23
C LYS A 159 24.19 21.76 -8.92
N MET A 160 24.96 20.68 -8.84
CA MET A 160 25.80 20.39 -7.67
C MET A 160 26.97 21.37 -7.52
N ARG A 161 27.52 21.90 -8.63
CA ARG A 161 28.55 22.94 -8.60
C ARG A 161 28.00 24.27 -8.10
N ARG A 162 26.80 24.65 -8.56
CA ARG A 162 26.14 25.90 -8.14
C ARG A 162 25.69 25.86 -6.67
N ASN A 163 25.17 24.72 -6.21
CA ASN A 163 24.58 24.59 -4.88
C ASN A 163 25.31 23.54 -4.04
N ARG A 164 26.03 23.97 -3.00
CA ARG A 164 26.71 23.06 -2.06
C ARG A 164 25.76 22.05 -1.39
N LYS A 165 24.53 22.48 -1.12
CA LYS A 165 23.42 21.65 -0.63
C LYS A 165 22.26 21.69 -1.64
N PRO A 166 21.43 20.63 -1.73
CA PRO A 166 20.27 20.67 -2.60
C PRO A 166 19.30 21.77 -2.18
N PRO A 167 18.76 22.55 -3.14
CA PRO A 167 17.87 23.67 -2.83
C PRO A 167 16.58 23.18 -2.16
N PHE A 168 15.86 24.11 -1.51
CA PHE A 168 14.54 23.81 -0.97
C PHE A 168 13.58 23.43 -2.10
N SER A 169 12.79 22.37 -1.89
CA SER A 169 11.78 21.92 -2.84
C SER A 169 10.44 21.82 -2.14
N THR A 170 9.53 22.72 -2.50
CA THR A 170 8.17 22.77 -1.93
C THR A 170 7.46 21.43 -2.08
N SER A 171 7.55 20.78 -3.25
CA SER A 171 6.90 19.49 -3.46
C SER A 171 7.47 18.40 -2.55
N ARG A 172 8.79 18.38 -2.31
CA ARG A 172 9.42 17.37 -1.44
C ARG A 172 9.10 17.63 0.03
N PHE A 173 9.09 18.90 0.42
CA PHE A 173 8.73 19.32 1.76
C PHE A 173 7.27 18.97 2.08
N ILE A 174 6.33 19.32 1.21
CA ILE A 174 4.90 18.95 1.36
C ILE A 174 4.74 17.43 1.41
N SER A 175 5.39 16.67 0.52
CA SER A 175 5.33 15.21 0.58
C SER A 175 5.90 14.65 1.89
N ALA A 176 6.95 15.25 2.46
CA ALA A 176 7.50 14.84 3.75
C ALA A 176 6.52 15.10 4.89
N LEU A 177 5.80 16.24 4.87
CA LEU A 177 4.72 16.51 5.80
C LEU A 177 3.60 15.47 5.64
N MET A 178 3.05 15.30 4.43
CA MET A 178 1.93 14.37 4.20
C MET A 178 2.25 12.93 4.62
N VAL A 179 3.44 12.42 4.27
CA VAL A 179 3.86 11.06 4.64
C VAL A 179 4.11 10.97 6.15
N GLY A 180 4.78 11.97 6.74
CA GLY A 180 5.02 12.04 8.18
C GLY A 180 3.72 12.03 8.97
N TYR A 181 2.75 12.86 8.58
CA TYR A 181 1.40 12.89 9.17
C TYR A 181 0.69 11.55 9.03
N LEU A 182 0.63 11.01 7.81
CA LEU A 182 -0.07 9.76 7.52
C LEU A 182 0.47 8.60 8.36
N TRP A 183 1.80 8.46 8.43
CA TRP A 183 2.41 7.36 9.18
C TRP A 183 2.31 7.56 10.68
N GLY A 184 2.40 8.80 11.17
CA GLY A 184 2.13 9.12 12.58
C GLY A 184 0.70 8.80 12.98
N GLN A 185 -0.27 9.25 12.19
CA GLN A 185 -1.70 8.95 12.35
C GLN A 185 -1.97 7.45 12.27
N LEU A 186 -1.39 6.73 11.32
CA LEU A 186 -1.58 5.28 11.18
C LEU A 186 -1.11 4.52 12.42
N VAL A 187 0.05 4.89 12.99
CA VAL A 187 0.51 4.28 14.24
C VAL A 187 -0.41 4.62 15.39
N MET A 188 -0.89 5.86 15.48
CA MET A 188 -1.84 6.27 16.52
C MET A 188 -3.16 5.48 16.42
N LEU A 189 -3.73 5.35 15.22
CA LEU A 189 -4.94 4.58 14.95
C LEU A 189 -4.76 3.07 15.17
N ALA A 190 -3.55 2.54 14.97
CA ALA A 190 -3.27 1.13 15.18
C ALA A 190 -3.17 0.74 16.67
N ILE A 191 -3.02 1.71 17.57
CA ILE A 191 -2.92 1.48 19.02
C ILE A 191 -4.33 1.26 19.58
N PRO A 192 -4.57 0.18 20.34
CA PRO A 192 -5.86 -0.05 20.99
C PRO A 192 -6.14 1.02 22.06
N GLU A 193 -7.37 1.52 22.09
CA GLU A 193 -7.83 2.48 23.11
C GLU A 193 -8.12 1.79 24.44
N ASP A 194 -8.66 0.57 24.39
CA ASP A 194 -9.06 -0.20 25.56
C ASP A 194 -7.91 -1.04 26.15
N GLU A 195 -8.08 -1.43 27.42
CA GLU A 195 -7.18 -2.35 28.10
C GLU A 195 -7.22 -3.74 27.47
N VAL A 196 -6.14 -4.13 26.79
CA VAL A 196 -6.01 -5.45 26.19
C VAL A 196 -5.32 -6.37 27.21
N TYR A 197 -6.03 -7.40 27.68
CA TYR A 197 -5.56 -8.35 28.71
C TYR A 197 -5.14 -7.69 30.04
N GLY A 198 -5.78 -6.57 30.42
CA GLY A 198 -5.46 -5.84 31.66
C GLY A 198 -4.16 -5.03 31.61
N ILE A 199 -3.60 -4.81 30.41
CA ILE A 199 -2.42 -3.98 30.19
C ILE A 199 -2.83 -2.76 29.37
N ASN A 200 -2.54 -1.58 29.90
CA ASN A 200 -2.66 -0.30 29.19
C ASN A 200 -1.54 -0.15 28.15
N LEU A 201 -1.70 -0.82 26.99
CA LEU A 201 -0.75 -0.77 25.87
C LEU A 201 -0.59 0.63 25.28
N ASN A 202 -1.65 1.44 25.39
CA ASN A 202 -1.71 2.83 24.93
C ASN A 202 -0.48 3.63 25.40
N THR A 203 -0.23 3.68 26.72
CA THR A 203 0.87 4.45 27.34
C THR A 203 2.25 4.13 26.78
N TYR A 204 2.51 2.87 26.43
CA TYR A 204 3.82 2.44 25.93
C TYR A 204 3.95 2.61 24.42
N LEU A 205 2.89 2.32 23.66
CA LEU A 205 2.95 2.30 22.21
C LEU A 205 2.95 3.70 21.57
N HIS A 206 2.43 4.73 22.24
CA HIS A 206 2.46 6.11 21.73
C HIS A 206 3.89 6.63 21.47
N TRP A 207 4.91 6.08 22.13
CA TRP A 207 6.32 6.42 21.88
C TRP A 207 6.83 5.99 20.50
N PHE A 208 6.10 5.14 19.76
CA PHE A 208 6.42 4.80 18.38
C PHE A 208 5.91 5.83 17.37
N ILE A 209 5.00 6.72 17.74
CA ILE A 209 4.46 7.76 16.83
C ILE A 209 5.56 8.72 16.33
N PRO A 210 6.37 9.38 17.19
CA PRO A 210 7.43 10.28 16.71
C PRO A 210 8.47 9.55 15.84
N LEU A 211 8.70 8.27 16.08
CA LEU A 211 9.57 7.44 15.24
C LEU A 211 8.96 7.24 13.84
N ALA A 212 7.67 6.92 13.75
CA ALA A 212 6.96 6.76 12.48
C ALA A 212 6.98 8.05 11.65
N VAL A 213 6.72 9.20 12.28
CA VAL A 213 6.81 10.52 11.66
C VAL A 213 8.23 10.77 11.14
N ALA A 214 9.25 10.54 11.97
CA ALA A 214 10.65 10.74 11.59
C ALA A 214 11.07 9.85 10.40
N LEU A 215 10.65 8.58 10.41
CA LEU A 215 10.92 7.64 9.32
C LEU A 215 10.22 8.07 8.02
N GLY A 216 8.96 8.51 8.09
CA GLY A 216 8.23 9.03 6.93
C GLY A 216 8.95 10.21 6.27
N VAL A 217 9.33 11.21 7.07
CA VAL A 217 10.10 12.39 6.62
C VAL A 217 11.45 11.97 6.02
N TRP A 218 12.18 11.10 6.72
CA TRP A 218 13.50 10.62 6.31
C TRP A 218 13.46 9.85 4.98
N ILE A 219 12.46 8.98 4.77
CA ILE A 219 12.33 8.23 3.52
C ILE A 219 12.09 9.19 2.34
N VAL A 220 11.18 10.16 2.48
CA VAL A 220 10.92 11.17 1.44
C VAL A 220 12.18 11.94 1.11
N GLY A 221 12.90 12.37 2.14
CA GLY A 221 14.19 13.07 2.03
C GLY A 221 15.26 12.31 1.24
N ASN A 222 15.27 10.97 1.32
CA ASN A 222 16.27 10.11 0.67
C ASN A 222 15.91 9.64 -0.75
N ILE A 223 14.78 10.08 -1.28
CA ILE A 223 14.36 9.77 -2.66
C ILE A 223 15.27 10.45 -3.68
N GLY A 224 15.65 9.72 -4.73
CA GLY A 224 16.39 10.29 -5.86
C GLY A 224 17.87 10.53 -5.57
N ARG A 225 18.41 11.67 -5.99
CA ARG A 225 19.84 12.06 -5.84
C ARG A 225 20.13 12.88 -4.58
N GLU A 226 19.19 12.92 -3.66
CA GLU A 226 19.32 13.54 -2.33
C GLU A 226 19.44 12.43 -1.27
N GLN A 227 20.14 12.74 -0.18
CA GLN A 227 20.25 11.85 0.98
C GLN A 227 20.39 12.65 2.27
N GLY A 228 20.09 12.04 3.41
CA GLY A 228 20.29 12.61 4.74
C GLY A 228 20.27 11.56 5.84
N SER A 229 20.86 11.90 6.97
CA SER A 229 20.90 11.07 8.16
C SER A 229 19.54 11.09 8.90
N PRO A 230 19.03 9.96 9.39
CA PRO A 230 17.80 9.94 10.18
C PRO A 230 17.99 10.50 11.58
N LYS A 231 19.23 10.58 12.08
CA LYS A 231 19.54 10.85 13.50
C LYS A 231 18.91 12.16 13.99
N VAL A 232 19.16 13.25 13.26
CA VAL A 232 18.68 14.58 13.65
C VAL A 232 17.15 14.63 13.65
N THR A 233 16.52 14.06 12.62
CA THR A 233 15.06 14.00 12.50
C THR A 233 14.43 13.19 13.62
N ILE A 234 15.00 12.04 13.99
CA ILE A 234 14.50 11.23 15.11
C ILE A 234 14.60 12.02 16.42
N ILE A 235 15.77 12.61 16.73
CA ILE A 235 15.97 13.39 17.96
C ILE A 235 14.96 14.54 18.04
N THR A 236 14.80 15.30 16.96
CA THR A 236 13.85 16.41 16.92
C THR A 236 12.41 15.95 17.06
N SER A 237 11.99 14.87 16.40
CA SER A 237 10.63 14.33 16.55
C SER A 237 10.33 13.95 18.00
N TYR A 238 11.25 13.29 18.69
CA TYR A 238 11.07 12.94 20.11
C TYR A 238 11.10 14.17 21.02
N LEU A 239 11.94 15.17 20.73
CA LEU A 239 11.94 16.42 21.50
C LEU A 239 10.64 17.21 21.31
N SER A 240 10.14 17.28 20.08
CA SER A 240 8.86 17.94 19.80
C SER A 240 7.66 17.13 20.30
N TYR A 241 7.80 15.81 20.49
CA TYR A 241 6.75 14.97 21.07
C TYR A 241 6.36 15.42 22.48
N PHE A 242 7.25 16.11 23.21
CA PHE A 242 6.89 16.72 24.49
C PHE A 242 5.79 17.78 24.41
N SER A 243 5.49 18.31 23.22
CA SER A 243 4.35 19.20 23.02
C SER A 243 2.99 18.55 23.33
N ARG A 244 2.91 17.21 23.32
CA ARG A 244 1.70 16.46 23.69
C ARG A 244 1.22 16.76 25.11
N TRP A 245 2.13 17.05 26.05
CA TRP A 245 1.74 17.41 27.43
C TRP A 245 1.16 18.84 27.54
N TYR A 246 1.37 19.67 26.52
CA TYR A 246 0.89 21.05 26.51
C TYR A 246 -0.38 21.22 25.67
N PHE A 247 -0.50 20.48 24.55
CA PHE A 247 -1.65 20.52 23.67
C PHE A 247 -2.46 19.23 23.78
N PHE A 248 -3.70 19.34 24.28
CA PHE A 248 -4.61 18.22 24.43
C PHE A 248 -5.17 17.69 23.09
N ASP A 249 -5.19 18.52 22.05
CA ASP A 249 -5.65 18.10 20.71
C ASP A 249 -4.57 17.27 20.01
N GLU A 250 -4.94 16.06 19.61
CA GLU A 250 -4.05 15.09 18.96
C GLU A 250 -3.45 15.60 17.66
N ASN A 251 -4.22 16.38 16.91
CA ASN A 251 -3.80 16.88 15.61
C ASN A 251 -2.75 17.99 15.77
N ILE A 252 -2.84 18.80 16.83
CA ILE A 252 -1.96 19.96 17.03
C ILE A 252 -0.55 19.50 17.37
N TRP A 253 -0.38 18.65 18.39
CA TRP A 253 0.96 18.19 18.77
C TRP A 253 1.59 17.35 17.66
N LEU A 254 0.80 16.53 16.95
CA LEU A 254 1.32 15.73 15.83
C LEU A 254 1.79 16.62 14.68
N THR A 255 1.05 17.71 14.42
CA THR A 255 1.44 18.72 13.43
C THR A 255 2.77 19.36 13.82
N ILE A 256 2.93 19.77 15.08
CA ILE A 256 4.20 20.33 15.58
C ILE A 256 5.36 19.35 15.35
N VAL A 257 5.21 18.09 15.76
CA VAL A 257 6.23 17.03 15.58
C VAL A 257 6.62 16.85 14.12
N MET A 258 5.64 16.76 13.23
CA MET A 258 5.87 16.60 11.80
C MET A 258 6.58 17.82 11.18
N PHE A 259 6.13 19.04 11.48
CA PHE A 259 6.72 20.26 10.93
C PHE A 259 8.16 20.44 11.39
N THR A 260 8.45 20.24 12.67
CA THR A 260 9.82 20.35 13.19
C THR A 260 10.72 19.27 12.62
N ALA A 261 10.23 18.04 12.46
CA ALA A 261 10.97 16.94 11.84
C ALA A 261 11.33 17.24 10.38
N ALA A 262 10.35 17.68 9.58
CA ALA A 262 10.54 18.01 8.17
C ALA A 262 11.47 19.22 7.98
N PHE A 263 11.26 20.29 8.76
CA PHE A 263 12.09 21.49 8.71
C PHE A 263 13.55 21.18 9.09
N THR A 264 13.75 20.39 10.14
CA THR A 264 15.09 20.02 10.60
C THR A 264 15.79 19.11 9.60
N PHE A 265 15.08 18.15 8.99
CA PHE A 265 15.67 17.32 7.94
C PHE A 265 16.14 18.18 6.77
N ASP A 266 15.28 19.07 6.26
CA ASP A 266 15.60 19.90 5.09
C ASP A 266 16.77 20.86 5.35
N THR A 267 16.80 21.46 6.55
CA THR A 267 17.81 22.48 6.92
C THR A 267 19.17 21.84 7.24
N TYR A 268 19.19 20.79 8.06
CA TYR A 268 20.42 20.28 8.67
C TYR A 268 20.89 18.96 8.07
N SER A 269 19.98 18.04 7.74
CA SER A 269 20.32 16.66 7.34
C SER A 269 20.50 16.47 5.84
N LYS A 270 19.88 17.32 5.03
CA LYS A 270 19.79 17.16 3.58
C LYS A 270 21.11 17.45 2.85
N GLU A 271 21.56 16.48 2.06
CA GLU A 271 22.81 16.52 1.29
C GLU A 271 22.66 15.91 -0.11
N TRP A 272 23.57 16.28 -1.02
CA TRP A 272 23.66 15.65 -2.34
C TRP A 272 24.23 14.25 -2.25
N ARG A 273 23.60 13.30 -2.93
CA ARG A 273 24.19 11.97 -3.13
C ARG A 273 25.24 12.03 -4.23
N ARG A 274 26.51 12.01 -3.84
CA ARG A 274 27.67 12.08 -4.75
C ARG A 274 27.96 10.76 -5.45
N GLN A 275 27.72 9.64 -4.78
CA GLN A 275 27.99 8.31 -5.33
C GLN A 275 26.70 7.64 -5.85
N PRO A 276 26.73 6.94 -7.00
CA PRO A 276 25.58 6.20 -7.48
C PRO A 276 25.19 5.10 -6.48
N LYS A 277 23.87 4.87 -6.33
CA LYS A 277 23.37 3.76 -5.50
C LYS A 277 23.88 2.43 -6.05
N LYS A 278 24.46 1.61 -5.17
CA LYS A 278 24.76 0.20 -5.49
C LYS A 278 23.44 -0.51 -5.82
N LYS A 279 23.35 -1.11 -7.00
CA LYS A 279 22.15 -1.82 -7.45
C LYS A 279 22.00 -3.12 -6.65
N LYS A 280 20.82 -3.32 -6.06
CA LYS A 280 20.48 -4.54 -5.28
C LYS A 280 19.83 -5.57 -6.22
N PRO A 281 19.99 -6.88 -5.97
CA PRO A 281 19.30 -7.92 -6.74
C PRO A 281 17.78 -7.81 -6.54
N LEU A 282 17.01 -8.26 -7.53
CA LEU A 282 15.54 -8.15 -7.54
C LEU A 282 14.91 -8.81 -6.30
N THR A 283 15.41 -9.97 -5.89
CA THR A 283 14.95 -10.71 -4.71
C THR A 283 15.07 -9.90 -3.42
N LYS A 284 16.23 -9.24 -3.20
CA LYS A 284 16.44 -8.37 -2.03
C LYS A 284 15.51 -7.16 -2.07
N ARG A 285 15.27 -6.58 -3.25
CA ARG A 285 14.38 -5.41 -3.41
C ARG A 285 12.94 -5.79 -3.10
N LEU A 286 12.46 -6.89 -3.68
CA LEU A 286 11.12 -7.42 -3.45
C LEU A 286 10.94 -7.83 -1.99
N GLY A 287 11.91 -8.53 -1.40
CA GLY A 287 11.85 -8.95 0.00
C GLY A 287 11.73 -7.77 0.98
N VAL A 288 12.47 -6.68 0.74
CA VAL A 288 12.34 -5.45 1.54
C VAL A 288 10.95 -4.82 1.36
N LEU A 289 10.43 -4.74 0.13
CA LEU A 289 9.09 -4.19 -0.11
C LEU A 289 7.99 -5.02 0.54
N VAL A 290 8.06 -6.36 0.42
CA VAL A 290 7.10 -7.28 1.05
C VAL A 290 7.17 -7.15 2.58
N PHE A 291 8.36 -7.09 3.16
CA PHE A 291 8.53 -6.88 4.60
C PHE A 291 7.90 -5.56 5.06
N CYS A 292 8.18 -4.44 4.38
CA CYS A 292 7.57 -3.16 4.68
C CYS A 292 6.05 -3.18 4.46
N GLY A 293 5.57 -3.88 3.44
CA GLY A 293 4.14 -4.06 3.15
C GLY A 293 3.42 -4.83 4.25
N ILE A 294 4.02 -5.90 4.78
CA ILE A 294 3.48 -6.68 5.91
C ILE A 294 3.39 -5.81 7.16
N LEU A 295 4.42 -5.02 7.48
CA LEU A 295 4.39 -4.11 8.62
C LEU A 295 3.27 -3.06 8.47
N TYR A 296 3.14 -2.47 7.28
CA TYR A 296 2.12 -1.46 7.01
C TYR A 296 0.69 -2.03 7.05
N ILE A 297 0.46 -3.20 6.44
CA ILE A 297 -0.83 -3.89 6.50
C ILE A 297 -1.12 -4.33 7.94
N GLY A 298 -0.10 -4.77 8.70
CA GLY A 298 -0.25 -5.11 10.11
C GLY A 298 -0.79 -3.95 10.95
N LEU A 299 -0.36 -2.72 10.69
CA LEU A 299 -0.91 -1.52 11.36
C LEU A 299 -2.40 -1.31 11.01
N TRP A 300 -2.76 -1.41 9.74
CA TRP A 300 -4.16 -1.32 9.30
C TRP A 300 -5.03 -2.44 9.88
N SER A 301 -4.53 -3.67 9.90
CA SER A 301 -5.21 -4.82 10.50
C SER A 301 -5.39 -4.63 12.00
N SER A 302 -4.41 -4.07 12.71
CA SER A 302 -4.53 -3.72 14.14
C SER A 302 -5.66 -2.70 14.35
N TYR A 303 -5.69 -1.63 13.55
CA TYR A 303 -6.77 -0.65 13.59
C TYR A 303 -8.14 -1.28 13.35
N LEU A 304 -8.29 -2.04 12.25
CA LEU A 304 -9.55 -2.69 11.90
C LEU A 304 -10.01 -3.71 12.97
N TYR A 305 -9.06 -4.37 13.63
CA TYR A 305 -9.37 -5.36 14.66
C TYR A 305 -9.82 -4.70 15.97
N PHE A 306 -9.06 -3.72 16.49
CA PHE A 306 -9.31 -3.15 17.81
C PHE A 306 -10.26 -1.94 17.79
N ASN A 307 -10.12 -1.06 16.81
CA ASN A 307 -10.77 0.25 16.81
C ASN A 307 -11.83 0.38 15.70
N GLY A 308 -11.85 -0.53 14.73
CA GLY A 308 -12.81 -0.51 13.63
C GLY A 308 -14.22 -0.87 14.09
N LYS A 309 -15.19 0.03 13.87
CA LYS A 309 -16.62 -0.19 14.14
C LYS A 309 -17.46 0.11 12.89
N ILE A 310 -18.51 -0.68 12.66
CA ILE A 310 -19.48 -0.48 11.59
C ILE A 310 -20.86 -0.30 12.25
N THR A 311 -21.63 0.67 11.76
CA THR A 311 -23.01 0.89 12.19
C THR A 311 -23.95 -0.03 11.44
N ASP A 312 -24.75 -0.81 12.17
CA ASP A 312 -25.82 -1.61 11.59
C ASP A 312 -27.02 -0.73 11.16
N SER A 313 -27.98 -1.28 10.41
CA SER A 313 -29.21 -0.59 10.00
C SER A 313 -30.06 -0.09 11.18
N ASN A 314 -29.85 -0.67 12.36
CA ASN A 314 -30.52 -0.28 13.61
C ASN A 314 -29.79 0.85 14.36
N GLY A 315 -28.60 1.26 13.89
CA GLY A 315 -27.77 2.29 14.52
C GLY A 315 -26.77 1.75 15.56
N ASP A 316 -26.73 0.43 15.79
CA ASP A 316 -25.80 -0.19 16.73
C ASP A 316 -24.37 -0.26 16.15
N GLU A 317 -23.37 0.09 16.95
CA GLU A 317 -21.95 0.01 16.58
C GLU A 317 -21.40 -1.39 16.88
N ILE A 318 -21.12 -2.17 15.84
CA ILE A 318 -20.54 -3.51 15.95
C ILE A 318 -19.07 -3.45 15.53
N PRO A 319 -18.13 -4.02 16.31
CA PRO A 319 -16.73 -4.04 15.91
C PRO A 319 -16.52 -4.87 14.64
N ILE A 320 -15.61 -4.43 13.77
CA ILE A 320 -15.39 -5.02 12.43
C ILE A 320 -14.99 -6.49 12.53
N HIS A 321 -14.17 -6.87 13.51
CA HIS A 321 -13.74 -8.26 13.67
C HIS A 321 -14.92 -9.20 13.96
N GLU A 322 -15.89 -8.75 14.75
CA GLU A 322 -17.11 -9.50 15.06
C GLU A 322 -18.05 -9.54 13.85
N ALA A 323 -18.22 -8.41 13.16
CA ALA A 323 -18.98 -8.36 11.91
C ALA A 323 -18.42 -9.30 10.83
N LEU A 324 -17.09 -9.33 10.67
CA LEU A 324 -16.42 -10.25 9.75
C LEU A 324 -16.60 -11.70 10.17
N HIS A 325 -16.50 -11.99 11.46
CA HIS A 325 -16.75 -13.33 11.97
C HIS A 325 -18.19 -13.77 11.66
N HIS A 326 -19.19 -12.96 12.01
CA HIS A 326 -20.60 -13.22 11.71
C HIS A 326 -20.86 -13.38 10.21
N PHE A 327 -20.25 -12.54 9.37
CA PHE A 327 -20.34 -12.64 7.91
C PHE A 327 -19.82 -13.99 7.41
N PHE A 328 -18.63 -14.40 7.83
CA PHE A 328 -18.03 -15.68 7.41
C PHE A 328 -18.68 -16.91 8.03
N THR A 329 -19.44 -16.76 9.12
CA THR A 329 -20.27 -17.84 9.70
C THR A 329 -21.73 -17.79 9.23
N SER A 330 -22.12 -16.79 8.44
CA SER A 330 -23.52 -16.59 8.05
C SER A 330 -24.01 -17.71 7.10
N PRO A 331 -25.31 -18.05 7.14
CA PRO A 331 -25.92 -18.98 6.18
C PRO A 331 -25.67 -18.56 4.72
N TRP A 332 -25.69 -17.25 4.47
CA TRP A 332 -25.43 -16.69 3.14
C TRP A 332 -24.03 -17.04 2.63
N TRP A 333 -22.99 -16.95 3.47
CA TRP A 333 -21.62 -17.28 3.06
C TRP A 333 -21.43 -18.77 2.82
N THR A 334 -22.05 -19.61 3.63
CA THR A 334 -22.04 -21.07 3.40
C THR A 334 -22.76 -21.42 2.10
N ASP A 335 -23.91 -20.79 1.82
CA ASP A 335 -24.67 -20.99 0.58
C ASP A 335 -23.88 -20.50 -0.64
N LEU A 336 -23.18 -19.37 -0.52
CA LEU A 336 -22.30 -18.87 -1.58
C LEU A 336 -21.16 -19.86 -1.88
N LYS A 337 -20.48 -20.37 -0.84
CA LYS A 337 -19.42 -21.37 -1.00
C LYS A 337 -19.96 -22.63 -1.68
N GLN A 338 -21.12 -23.10 -1.24
CA GLN A 338 -21.78 -24.27 -1.80
C GLN A 338 -22.14 -24.05 -3.27
N SER A 339 -22.76 -22.92 -3.60
CA SER A 339 -23.14 -22.54 -4.96
C SER A 339 -21.91 -22.44 -5.88
N LEU A 340 -20.81 -21.85 -5.40
CA LEU A 340 -19.56 -21.78 -6.16
C LEU A 340 -18.94 -23.17 -6.38
N TYR A 341 -19.00 -24.03 -5.36
CA TYR A 341 -18.53 -25.41 -5.47
C TYR A 341 -19.35 -26.22 -6.47
N GLU A 342 -20.68 -26.14 -6.39
CA GLU A 342 -21.59 -26.79 -7.34
C GLU A 342 -21.39 -26.28 -8.76
N THR A 343 -21.25 -24.96 -8.93
CA THR A 343 -20.94 -24.36 -10.23
C THR A 343 -19.61 -24.86 -10.77
N TYR A 344 -18.57 -24.96 -9.92
CA TYR A 344 -17.28 -25.51 -10.31
C TYR A 344 -17.39 -26.98 -10.72
N GLN A 345 -18.08 -27.83 -9.95
CA GLN A 345 -18.29 -29.24 -10.28
C GLN A 345 -19.07 -29.38 -11.60
N TYR A 346 -20.13 -28.60 -11.78
CA TYR A 346 -20.88 -28.54 -13.02
C TYR A 346 -19.99 -28.13 -14.21
N ALA A 347 -19.06 -27.18 -13.99
CA ALA A 347 -18.12 -26.70 -15.01
C ALA A 347 -17.17 -27.79 -15.48
N GLN A 348 -16.72 -28.65 -14.56
CA GLN A 348 -15.82 -29.75 -14.88
C GLN A 348 -16.51 -30.82 -15.74
N VAL A 349 -17.82 -31.05 -15.52
CA VAL A 349 -18.58 -32.07 -16.27
C VAL A 349 -19.10 -31.55 -17.61
N HIS A 350 -19.62 -30.32 -17.67
CA HIS A 350 -20.29 -29.77 -18.85
C HIS A 350 -19.43 -28.79 -19.66
N GLY A 351 -18.26 -28.43 -19.14
CA GLY A 351 -17.37 -27.44 -19.73
C GLY A 351 -17.73 -25.99 -19.37
N TRP A 352 -16.71 -25.15 -19.23
CA TRP A 352 -16.86 -23.73 -18.85
C TRP A 352 -17.71 -22.89 -19.82
N TYR A 353 -17.81 -23.31 -21.08
CA TYR A 353 -18.57 -22.60 -22.10
C TYR A 353 -20.09 -22.65 -21.85
N GLU A 354 -20.63 -23.80 -21.46
CA GLU A 354 -22.07 -23.94 -21.19
C GLU A 354 -22.50 -23.16 -19.95
N ILE A 355 -21.64 -23.09 -18.92
CA ILE A 355 -21.87 -22.19 -17.79
C ILE A 355 -21.88 -20.74 -18.23
N TRP A 356 -20.90 -20.32 -19.04
CA TRP A 356 -20.83 -18.93 -19.50
C TRP A 356 -22.07 -18.55 -20.31
N LYS A 357 -22.57 -19.48 -21.14
CA LYS A 357 -23.83 -19.34 -21.86
C LYS A 357 -25.03 -19.20 -20.91
N GLN A 358 -25.16 -20.07 -19.90
CA GLN A 358 -26.21 -19.98 -18.89
C GLN A 358 -26.15 -18.68 -18.09
N ILE A 359 -24.95 -18.23 -17.70
CA ILE A 359 -24.75 -16.95 -17.01
C ILE A 359 -25.24 -15.79 -17.89
N ILE A 360 -24.93 -15.80 -19.18
CA ILE A 360 -25.41 -14.76 -20.11
C ILE A 360 -26.92 -14.81 -20.27
N GLU A 361 -27.49 -16.00 -20.38
CA GLU A 361 -28.93 -16.19 -20.53
C GLU A 361 -29.69 -15.74 -19.27
N LEU A 362 -29.18 -16.06 -18.08
CA LEU A 362 -29.70 -15.58 -16.80
C LEU A 362 -29.48 -14.06 -16.59
N SER A 363 -28.45 -13.50 -17.21
CA SER A 363 -28.16 -12.06 -17.16
C SER A 363 -29.08 -11.23 -18.07
N ASP A 364 -29.84 -11.86 -18.97
CA ASP A 364 -30.88 -11.22 -19.78
C ASP A 364 -32.29 -11.71 -19.39
N PRO A 365 -32.78 -11.40 -18.17
CA PRO A 365 -34.06 -11.90 -17.68
C PRO A 365 -35.27 -11.40 -18.49
N GLN A 366 -35.10 -10.35 -19.29
CA GLN A 366 -36.15 -9.84 -20.19
C GLN A 366 -36.01 -10.35 -21.62
N GLY A 367 -34.94 -11.10 -21.95
CA GLY A 367 -34.63 -11.59 -23.29
C GLY A 367 -34.42 -10.47 -24.31
N GLU A 368 -34.04 -9.27 -23.88
CA GLU A 368 -33.95 -8.09 -24.75
C GLU A 368 -32.81 -8.24 -25.76
N GLN A 369 -31.62 -8.66 -25.31
CA GLN A 369 -30.48 -8.83 -26.19
C GLN A 369 -30.66 -10.00 -27.15
N ASN A 370 -31.27 -11.09 -26.68
CA ASN A 370 -31.58 -12.22 -27.55
C ASN A 370 -32.61 -11.81 -28.62
N SER A 371 -33.63 -11.03 -28.26
CA SER A 371 -34.66 -10.55 -29.20
C SER A 371 -34.10 -9.65 -30.31
N TYR A 372 -33.13 -8.78 -30.01
CA TYR A 372 -32.44 -7.98 -31.03
C TYR A 372 -31.63 -8.88 -32.00
N LYS A 373 -30.99 -9.94 -31.49
CA LYS A 373 -30.26 -10.92 -32.32
C LYS A 373 -31.20 -11.70 -33.23
N VAL A 374 -32.33 -12.19 -32.70
CA VAL A 374 -33.34 -12.95 -33.47
C VAL A 374 -33.91 -12.11 -34.62
N LEU A 375 -34.15 -10.82 -34.39
CA LEU A 375 -34.66 -9.90 -35.41
C LEU A 375 -33.56 -9.29 -36.30
N GLY A 376 -32.27 -9.54 -36.01
CA GLY A 376 -31.13 -9.03 -36.77
C GLY A 376 -31.05 -7.49 -36.80
N VAL A 377 -31.35 -6.84 -35.67
CA VAL A 377 -31.39 -5.38 -35.52
C VAL A 377 -30.45 -4.91 -34.42
N SER A 378 -29.96 -3.67 -34.53
CA SER A 378 -29.12 -3.06 -33.50
C SER A 378 -29.93 -2.84 -32.19
N PRO A 379 -29.31 -2.94 -31.00
CA PRO A 379 -29.94 -2.52 -29.74
C PRO A 379 -30.40 -1.05 -29.73
N THR A 380 -29.85 -0.21 -30.61
CA THR A 380 -30.25 1.20 -30.79
C THR A 380 -31.37 1.40 -31.82
N ALA A 381 -31.86 0.34 -32.46
CA ALA A 381 -32.85 0.43 -33.52
C ALA A 381 -34.13 1.15 -33.10
N SER A 382 -34.73 1.88 -34.04
CA SER A 382 -36.00 2.58 -33.80
C SER A 382 -37.17 1.59 -33.75
N GLN A 383 -38.29 1.96 -33.12
CA GLN A 383 -39.49 1.10 -33.11
C GLN A 383 -39.99 0.79 -34.53
N GLN A 384 -39.83 1.74 -35.45
CA GLN A 384 -40.21 1.59 -36.85
C GLN A 384 -39.33 0.53 -37.54
N GLU A 385 -38.03 0.54 -37.27
CA GLU A 385 -37.05 -0.41 -37.82
C GLU A 385 -37.28 -1.84 -37.29
N ILE A 386 -37.55 -1.97 -35.98
CA ILE A 386 -37.91 -3.25 -35.34
C ILE A 386 -39.18 -3.82 -35.99
N THR A 387 -40.20 -2.97 -36.19
CA THR A 387 -41.47 -3.39 -36.81
C THR A 387 -41.30 -3.76 -38.29
N ALA A 388 -40.47 -3.02 -39.03
CA ALA A 388 -40.18 -3.29 -40.43
C ALA A 388 -39.45 -4.63 -40.61
N ARG A 389 -38.45 -4.91 -39.77
CA ARG A 389 -37.71 -6.18 -39.79
C ARG A 389 -38.55 -7.36 -39.36
N TRP A 390 -39.37 -7.21 -38.33
CA TRP A 390 -40.37 -8.21 -37.95
C TRP A 390 -41.29 -8.56 -39.13
N ARG A 391 -41.91 -7.57 -39.80
CA ARG A 391 -42.79 -7.84 -40.97
C ARG A 391 -42.07 -8.49 -42.15
N ALA A 392 -40.77 -8.22 -42.34
CA ALA A 392 -39.98 -8.87 -43.37
C ALA A 392 -39.77 -10.35 -43.03
N LEU A 393 -39.25 -10.63 -41.83
CA LEU A 393 -38.94 -11.98 -41.34
C LEU A 393 -40.21 -12.84 -41.19
N SER A 394 -41.33 -12.28 -40.73
CA SER A 394 -42.61 -13.00 -40.62
C SER A 394 -43.18 -13.41 -41.98
N ARG A 395 -42.95 -12.64 -43.05
CA ARG A 395 -43.38 -13.01 -44.42
C ARG A 395 -42.47 -14.03 -45.07
N GLU A 396 -41.22 -14.11 -44.63
CA GLU A 396 -40.21 -15.05 -45.11
C GLU A 396 -40.41 -16.42 -44.47
N HIS A 397 -40.62 -16.45 -43.15
CA HIS A 397 -40.78 -17.68 -42.36
C HIS A 397 -42.24 -18.08 -42.11
N HIS A 398 -43.20 -17.60 -42.90
CA HIS A 398 -44.61 -17.96 -42.70
C HIS A 398 -44.86 -19.47 -43.00
N PRO A 399 -45.53 -20.23 -42.11
CA PRO A 399 -45.72 -21.67 -42.27
C PRO A 399 -46.45 -22.04 -43.57
N ASP A 400 -47.40 -21.22 -44.03
CA ASP A 400 -48.16 -21.47 -45.28
C ASP A 400 -47.31 -21.45 -46.56
N LYS A 401 -46.08 -20.91 -46.53
CA LYS A 401 -45.20 -20.89 -47.70
C LYS A 401 -44.41 -22.18 -47.89
N VAL A 402 -44.38 -23.05 -46.89
CA VAL A 402 -43.56 -24.26 -46.89
C VAL A 402 -44.45 -25.48 -47.08
N LYS A 403 -44.27 -26.18 -48.21
CA LYS A 403 -45.07 -27.37 -48.58
C LYS A 403 -44.49 -28.69 -48.04
N ASP A 404 -43.22 -28.69 -47.64
CA ASP A 404 -42.53 -29.87 -47.08
C ASP A 404 -42.85 -30.01 -45.58
N PRO A 405 -43.36 -31.16 -45.10
CA PRO A 405 -43.76 -31.35 -43.70
C PRO A 405 -42.65 -31.15 -42.66
N GLU A 406 -41.40 -31.53 -42.98
CA GLU A 406 -40.26 -31.34 -42.08
C GLU A 406 -39.85 -29.87 -41.97
N LYS A 407 -39.79 -29.15 -43.11
CA LYS A 407 -39.44 -27.73 -43.13
C LYS A 407 -40.56 -26.83 -42.60
N GLN A 408 -41.81 -27.33 -42.60
CA GLN A 408 -42.96 -26.61 -42.05
C GLN A 408 -42.82 -26.45 -40.53
N ARG A 409 -42.29 -27.46 -39.83
CA ARG A 409 -41.99 -27.38 -38.39
C ARG A 409 -40.91 -26.33 -38.10
N ASP A 410 -39.81 -26.35 -38.85
CA ASP A 410 -38.72 -25.39 -38.68
C ASP A 410 -39.17 -23.95 -38.96
N ALA A 411 -40.00 -23.76 -40.00
CA ALA A 411 -40.59 -22.46 -40.31
C ALA A 411 -41.53 -21.98 -39.21
N GLN A 412 -42.36 -22.87 -38.65
CA GLN A 412 -43.27 -22.56 -37.55
C GLN A 412 -42.52 -22.17 -36.26
N GLU A 413 -41.46 -22.91 -35.88
CA GLU A 413 -40.64 -22.56 -34.72
C GLU A 413 -39.96 -21.20 -34.90
N ARG A 414 -39.38 -20.95 -36.08
CA ARG A 414 -38.68 -19.70 -36.35
C ARG A 414 -39.65 -18.52 -36.38
N PHE A 415 -40.85 -18.71 -36.94
CA PHE A 415 -41.92 -17.72 -36.91
C PHE A 415 -42.34 -17.36 -35.48
N MET A 416 -42.49 -18.36 -34.61
CA MET A 416 -42.81 -18.12 -33.19
C MET A 416 -41.70 -17.35 -32.48
N GLN A 417 -40.43 -17.69 -32.70
CA GLN A 417 -39.29 -16.96 -32.13
C GLN A 417 -39.26 -15.49 -32.57
N ILE A 418 -39.52 -15.23 -33.86
CA ILE A 418 -39.59 -13.87 -34.43
C ILE A 418 -40.74 -13.07 -33.78
N GLN A 419 -41.90 -13.70 -33.58
CA GLN A 419 -43.06 -13.07 -32.94
C GLN A 419 -42.76 -12.71 -31.48
N GLN A 420 -42.20 -13.66 -30.72
CA GLN A 420 -41.83 -13.48 -29.32
C GLN A 420 -40.78 -12.37 -29.16
N ALA A 421 -39.77 -12.33 -30.03
CA ALA A 421 -38.76 -11.29 -30.03
C ALA A 421 -39.36 -9.89 -30.25
N TYR A 422 -40.30 -9.75 -31.19
CA TYR A 422 -40.98 -8.47 -31.44
C TYR A 422 -41.82 -8.02 -30.24
N GLU A 423 -42.58 -8.93 -29.63
CA GLU A 423 -43.43 -8.62 -28.47
C GLU A 423 -42.60 -8.12 -27.28
N ILE A 424 -41.49 -8.79 -26.98
CA ILE A 424 -40.56 -8.40 -25.91
C ILE A 424 -40.01 -7.00 -26.17
N LEU A 425 -39.45 -6.75 -27.35
CA LEU A 425 -38.86 -5.44 -27.69
C LEU A 425 -39.90 -4.32 -27.69
N SER A 426 -41.08 -4.57 -28.25
CA SER A 426 -42.19 -3.61 -28.28
C SER A 426 -42.66 -3.25 -26.87
N LYS A 427 -42.80 -4.23 -25.97
CA LYS A 427 -43.18 -4.02 -24.58
C LYS A 427 -42.14 -3.20 -23.82
N ILE A 428 -40.85 -3.50 -23.99
CA ILE A 428 -39.73 -2.77 -23.36
C ILE A 428 -39.66 -1.32 -23.86
N LYS A 429 -39.73 -1.09 -25.18
CA LYS A 429 -39.74 0.26 -25.77
C LYS A 429 -40.94 1.09 -25.30
N ASN A 430 -42.14 0.49 -25.27
CA ASN A 430 -43.34 1.17 -24.77
C ASN A 430 -43.22 1.51 -23.27
N LYS A 431 -42.66 0.61 -22.46
CA LYS A 431 -42.40 0.88 -21.03
C LYS A 431 -41.39 2.02 -20.83
N ARG A 432 -40.31 2.06 -21.61
CA ARG A 432 -39.31 3.15 -21.59
C ARG A 432 -39.92 4.50 -22.01
N ARG A 433 -40.70 4.53 -23.09
CA ARG A 433 -41.41 5.74 -23.56
C ARG A 433 -42.39 6.27 -22.49
N ARG A 434 -43.15 5.40 -21.84
CA ARG A 434 -44.05 5.79 -20.74
C ARG A 434 -43.31 6.39 -19.54
N LYS A 435 -42.15 5.85 -19.16
CA LYS A 435 -41.31 6.42 -18.08
C LYS A 435 -40.77 7.80 -18.44
N ASN A 436 -40.26 7.98 -19.66
CA ASN A 436 -39.75 9.29 -20.10
C ASN A 436 -40.83 10.38 -20.11
N ASN A 437 -42.06 10.04 -20.51
CA ASN A 437 -43.17 11.01 -20.45
C ASN A 437 -43.59 11.36 -19.01
N LYS A 438 -43.34 10.48 -18.03
CA LYS A 438 -43.63 10.72 -16.60
C LYS A 438 -42.53 11.50 -15.87
N SER A 439 -41.31 11.56 -16.40
CA SER A 439 -40.21 12.33 -15.81
C SER A 439 -40.10 13.75 -16.37
N VAL A 440 -40.83 14.04 -17.45
CA VAL A 440 -40.85 15.35 -18.14
C VAL A 440 -42.08 16.17 -17.72
N ASN A 441 -43.09 15.52 -17.15
CA ASN A 441 -44.20 16.15 -16.42
C ASN A 441 -43.94 16.04 -14.92
#